data_AF-A0A0I9UQD6-F1
#
_entry.id   AF-A0A0I9UQD6-F1
#
_cell.length_a   1.000
_cell.length_b   1.000
_cell.length_c   1.000
_cell.angle_alpha   90.00
_cell.angle_beta   90.00
_cell.angle_gamma   90.00
#
_symmetry.space_group_name_H-M   'P 1'
#
loop_
_entity.id
_entity.type
_entity.pdbx_description
1 polymer ?
#
loop_
_entity_poly.entity_id
_entity_poly.type
_entity_poly.pdbx_seq_one_letter_code
_entity_poly.pdbx_strand_id
1 'polypeptide(L)'
;MFDESHYSELLPETNSRNMYTGPGTGSMVAAAGEWQHMIEEVSSGVVEPFGEILQRLQEQCSGPSARRMHNAATQFLSWLRRLEKQLEVTHQQTAYLCTAYANAHRAMVSPAAITDNRADRDKLATTNQLGLNTPAIADLDAQYTQYGNRAVAVMRRYELLVLSALSAMTPWQQPPPITSGA
;
A
#
# COMPACT_ATOMS: atom_id res chain seq x y z
N MET A 1 15.56 -7.37 -9.38
CA MET A 1 16.01 -8.41 -8.45
C MET A 1 15.87 -7.79 -7.08
N PHE A 2 14.90 -8.24 -6.28
CA PHE A 2 14.68 -7.71 -4.94
C PHE A 2 15.92 -8.02 -4.11
N ASP A 3 16.40 -7.02 -3.36
CA ASP A 3 17.56 -7.21 -2.52
C ASP A 3 17.16 -8.08 -1.32
N GLU A 4 17.27 -9.40 -1.50
CA GLU A 4 17.00 -10.39 -0.46
C GLU A 4 17.80 -10.11 0.82
N SER A 5 18.87 -9.32 0.73
CA SER A 5 19.86 -9.13 1.79
C SER A 5 19.39 -8.17 2.89
N HIS A 6 18.66 -7.09 2.56
CA HIS A 6 18.51 -5.99 3.52
C HIS A 6 17.84 -6.40 4.83
N TYR A 7 16.69 -7.10 4.79
CA TYR A 7 16.01 -7.50 6.03
C TYR A 7 16.77 -8.58 6.81
N SER A 8 17.52 -9.44 6.11
CA SER A 8 18.32 -10.50 6.74
C SER A 8 19.60 -9.98 7.39
N GLU A 9 20.08 -8.81 6.98
CA GLU A 9 21.20 -8.11 7.63
C GLU A 9 20.79 -7.43 8.94
N LEU A 10 19.49 -7.20 9.14
CA LEU A 10 18.95 -6.58 10.34
C LEU A 10 18.72 -7.61 11.45
N LEU A 11 19.12 -7.23 12.67
CA LEU A 11 18.79 -8.01 13.87
C LEU A 11 17.26 -8.10 14.09
N PRO A 12 16.77 -9.18 14.74
CA PRO A 12 15.35 -9.34 15.08
C PRO A 12 14.74 -8.10 15.77
N GLU A 13 15.48 -7.46 16.67
CA GLU A 13 15.07 -6.26 17.41
C GLU A 13 14.82 -5.09 16.46
N THR A 14 15.64 -4.93 15.42
CA THR A 14 15.51 -3.81 14.49
C THR A 14 14.30 -4.00 13.59
N ASN A 15 14.13 -5.20 13.00
CA ASN A 15 12.95 -5.51 12.20
C ASN A 15 11.65 -5.37 13.02
N SER A 16 11.65 -5.91 14.25
CA SER A 16 10.51 -5.80 15.17
C SER A 16 10.23 -4.34 15.52
N ARG A 17 11.23 -3.60 16.02
CA ARG A 17 11.06 -2.19 16.39
C ARG A 17 10.51 -1.36 15.23
N ASN A 18 11.07 -1.49 14.03
CA ASN A 18 10.62 -0.73 12.86
C ASN A 18 9.14 -0.99 12.54
N MET A 19 8.65 -2.22 12.74
CA MET A 19 7.24 -2.57 12.53
C MET A 19 6.31 -2.04 13.64
N TYR A 20 6.77 -2.00 14.89
CA TYR A 20 5.96 -1.59 16.05
C TYR A 20 6.03 -0.08 16.36
N THR A 21 6.96 0.65 15.75
CA THR A 21 7.06 2.10 15.89
C THR A 21 6.39 2.83 14.73
N GLY A 22 5.77 3.97 15.01
CA GLY A 22 5.18 4.85 14.01
C GLY A 22 3.74 5.24 14.33
N PRO A 23 3.13 6.12 13.54
CA PRO A 23 1.79 6.63 13.78
C PRO A 23 0.66 5.64 13.43
N GLY A 24 0.99 4.47 12.88
CA GLY A 24 0.01 3.50 12.37
C GLY A 24 -0.64 3.95 11.05
N THR A 25 -1.77 3.33 10.71
CA THR A 25 -2.44 3.50 9.40
C THR A 25 -3.51 4.61 9.38
N GLY A 26 -3.65 5.39 10.45
CA GLY A 26 -4.74 6.37 10.57
C GLY A 26 -4.80 7.37 9.41
N SER A 27 -3.65 7.92 9.00
CA SER A 27 -3.56 8.83 7.86
C SER A 27 -3.92 8.16 6.53
N MET A 28 -3.54 6.90 6.34
CA MET A 28 -3.88 6.15 5.12
C MET A 28 -5.36 5.77 5.06
N VAL A 29 -5.99 5.46 6.20
CA VAL A 29 -7.43 5.24 6.29
C VAL A 29 -8.19 6.52 5.97
N ALA A 30 -7.75 7.67 6.50
CA ALA A 30 -8.31 8.97 6.13
C ALA A 30 -8.15 9.25 4.62
N ALA A 31 -6.96 9.03 4.06
CA ALA A 31 -6.73 9.19 2.63
C ALA A 31 -7.62 8.27 1.77
N ALA A 32 -7.88 7.04 2.19
CA ALA A 32 -8.83 6.16 1.51
C ALA A 32 -10.25 6.76 1.49
N GLY A 33 -10.67 7.41 2.59
CA GLY A 33 -11.92 8.16 2.65
C GLY A 33 -11.96 9.34 1.67
N GLU A 34 -10.89 10.11 1.57
CA GLU A 34 -10.78 11.21 0.60
C GLU A 34 -10.83 10.73 -0.85
N TRP A 35 -10.20 9.58 -1.16
CA TRP A 35 -10.33 8.98 -2.49
C TRP A 35 -11.77 8.58 -2.80
N GLN A 36 -12.50 8.02 -1.83
CA GLN A 36 -13.91 7.68 -1.99
C GLN A 36 -14.75 8.93 -2.28
N HIS A 37 -14.55 10.01 -1.52
CA HIS A 37 -15.24 11.28 -1.74
C HIS A 37 -14.95 11.83 -3.15
N MET A 38 -13.69 11.80 -3.59
CA MET A 38 -13.31 12.26 -4.92
C MET A 38 -13.95 11.45 -6.06
N ILE A 39 -14.14 10.14 -5.88
CA ILE A 39 -14.86 9.30 -6.85
C ILE A 39 -16.30 9.79 -6.99
N GLU A 40 -16.98 10.07 -5.88
CA GLU A 40 -18.36 10.55 -5.86
C GLU A 40 -18.49 11.95 -6.50
N GLU A 41 -17.57 12.87 -6.17
CA GLU A 41 -17.52 14.20 -6.75
C GLU A 41 -17.28 14.18 -8.26
N VAL A 42 -16.36 13.33 -8.74
CA VAL A 42 -16.07 13.21 -10.18
C VAL A 42 -17.25 12.57 -10.92
N SER A 43 -17.85 11.51 -10.37
CA SER A 43 -18.98 10.83 -10.99
C SER A 43 -20.19 11.74 -11.12
N SER A 44 -20.70 12.22 -9.98
CA SER A 44 -21.94 13.00 -9.93
C SER A 44 -21.75 14.46 -10.33
N GLY A 45 -20.60 15.04 -10.05
CA GLY A 45 -20.33 16.46 -10.30
C GLY A 45 -19.78 16.76 -11.69
N VAL A 46 -19.16 15.77 -12.36
CA VAL A 46 -18.49 16.00 -13.65
C VAL A 46 -18.95 15.04 -14.73
N VAL A 47 -18.84 13.73 -14.51
CA VAL A 47 -19.07 12.73 -15.58
C VAL A 47 -20.52 12.66 -16.01
N GLU A 48 -21.44 12.56 -15.06
CA GLU A 48 -22.88 12.52 -15.35
C GLU A 48 -23.37 13.82 -16.04
N PRO A 49 -23.14 15.03 -15.49
CA PRO A 49 -23.56 16.28 -16.14
C PRO A 49 -22.93 16.49 -17.51
N PHE A 50 -21.65 16.14 -17.68
CA PHE A 50 -20.97 16.27 -18.97
C PHE A 50 -21.59 15.35 -20.03
N GLY A 51 -21.93 14.11 -19.65
CA GLY A 51 -22.64 13.16 -20.50
C GLY A 51 -24.00 13.70 -20.95
N GLU A 52 -24.79 14.26 -20.03
CA GLU A 52 -26.10 14.85 -20.34
C GLU A 52 -26.00 16.06 -21.29
N ILE A 53 -25.01 16.94 -21.09
CA ILE A 53 -24.76 18.09 -21.97
C ILE A 53 -24.37 17.60 -23.37
N LEU A 54 -23.49 16.60 -23.46
CA LEU A 54 -23.02 16.05 -24.72
C LEU A 54 -24.17 15.41 -25.52
N GLN A 55 -25.09 14.72 -24.84
CA GLN A 55 -26.29 14.17 -25.46
C GLN A 55 -27.20 15.28 -26.00
N ARG A 56 -27.48 16.32 -25.21
CA ARG A 56 -28.29 17.47 -25.66
C ARG A 56 -27.67 18.19 -26.86
N LEU A 57 -26.34 18.34 -26.89
CA LEU A 57 -25.63 18.94 -28.01
C LEU A 57 -25.82 18.12 -29.30
N GLN A 58 -25.79 16.79 -29.20
CA GLN A 58 -26.01 15.90 -30.34
C GLN A 58 -27.42 16.03 -30.93
N GLU A 59 -28.42 16.25 -30.08
CA GLU A 59 -29.83 16.42 -30.48
C GLU A 59 -30.09 17.78 -31.14
N GLN A 60 -29.38 18.83 -30.71
CA GLN A 60 -29.68 20.22 -31.10
C GLN A 60 -28.79 20.78 -32.23
N CYS A 61 -27.63 20.17 -32.50
CA CYS A 61 -26.64 20.75 -33.42
C CYS A 61 -26.09 19.73 -34.43
N SER A 62 -26.45 19.88 -35.70
CA SER A 62 -26.17 18.89 -36.77
C SER A 62 -25.11 19.32 -37.81
N GLY A 63 -24.51 20.50 -37.66
CA GLY A 63 -23.49 21.03 -38.58
C GLY A 63 -22.11 20.37 -38.48
N PRO A 64 -21.23 20.51 -39.50
CA PRO A 64 -19.87 19.93 -39.49
C PRO A 64 -19.01 20.36 -38.29
N SER A 65 -19.11 21.62 -37.86
CA SER A 65 -18.39 22.13 -36.69
C SER A 65 -18.90 21.52 -35.38
N ALA A 66 -20.23 21.36 -35.24
CA ALA A 66 -20.83 20.70 -34.09
C ALA A 66 -20.41 19.23 -33.98
N ARG A 67 -20.31 18.53 -35.12
CA ARG A 67 -19.80 17.15 -35.17
C ARG A 67 -18.34 17.04 -34.72
N ARG A 68 -17.48 18.00 -35.10
CA ARG A 68 -16.09 18.05 -34.63
C ARG A 68 -16.01 18.26 -33.11
N MET A 69 -16.78 19.21 -32.59
CA MET A 69 -16.85 19.48 -31.14
C MET A 69 -17.37 18.27 -30.37
N HIS A 70 -18.44 17.62 -30.86
CA HIS A 70 -18.97 16.40 -30.26
C HIS A 70 -17.92 15.28 -30.20
N ASN A 71 -17.19 15.02 -31.29
CA ASN A 71 -16.14 14.00 -31.30
C ASN A 71 -15.01 14.28 -30.28
N ALA A 72 -14.60 15.55 -30.12
CA ALA A 72 -13.59 15.93 -29.14
C ALA A 72 -14.12 15.76 -27.70
N ALA A 73 -15.36 16.20 -27.43
CA ALA A 73 -16.01 16.04 -26.15
C ALA A 73 -16.22 14.56 -25.77
N THR A 74 -16.55 13.68 -26.72
CA THR A 74 -16.66 12.23 -26.49
C THR A 74 -15.32 11.63 -26.07
N GLN A 75 -14.20 12.06 -26.65
CA GLN A 75 -12.86 11.60 -26.24
C GLN A 75 -12.53 12.06 -24.82
N PHE A 76 -12.88 13.30 -24.46
CA PHE A 76 -12.71 13.81 -23.10
C PHE A 76 -13.59 13.05 -22.08
N LEU A 77 -14.86 12.79 -22.39
CA LEU A 77 -15.74 11.97 -21.53
C LEU A 77 -15.19 10.55 -21.35
N SER A 78 -14.62 9.96 -22.42
CA SER A 78 -13.96 8.65 -22.30
C SER A 78 -12.75 8.70 -21.36
N TRP A 79 -12.02 9.82 -21.35
CA TRP A 79 -10.90 10.03 -20.44
C TRP A 79 -11.37 10.21 -19.00
N LEU A 80 -12.44 10.98 -18.76
CA LEU A 80 -13.03 11.12 -17.43
C LEU A 80 -13.45 9.77 -16.85
N ARG A 81 -14.10 8.90 -17.63
CA ARG A 81 -14.47 7.55 -17.19
C ARG A 81 -13.27 6.67 -16.85
N ARG A 82 -12.13 6.86 -17.55
CA ARG A 82 -10.87 6.19 -17.21
C ARG A 82 -10.28 6.75 -15.91
N LEU A 83 -10.35 8.06 -15.71
CA LEU A 83 -9.93 8.73 -14.47
C LEU A 83 -10.71 8.20 -13.27
N GLU A 84 -12.05 8.11 -13.36
CA GLU A 84 -12.87 7.49 -12.31
C GLU A 84 -12.41 6.09 -11.96
N LYS A 85 -12.10 5.27 -12.98
CA LYS A 85 -11.62 3.91 -12.73
C LYS A 85 -10.24 3.90 -12.07
N GLN A 86 -9.36 4.83 -12.41
CA GLN A 86 -8.06 4.98 -11.74
C GLN A 86 -8.22 5.44 -10.28
N LEU A 87 -9.18 6.32 -9.98
CA LEU A 87 -9.51 6.73 -8.62
C LEU A 87 -10.01 5.55 -7.78
N GLU A 88 -10.92 4.74 -8.32
CA GLU A 88 -11.42 3.52 -7.66
C GLU A 88 -10.28 2.54 -7.34
N VAL A 89 -9.38 2.29 -8.30
CA VAL A 89 -8.21 1.44 -8.04
C VAL A 89 -7.35 2.05 -6.93
N THR A 90 -7.13 3.35 -6.93
CA THR A 90 -6.33 4.03 -5.90
C THR A 90 -6.96 3.91 -4.51
N HIS A 91 -8.27 4.08 -4.40
CA HIS A 91 -9.02 3.85 -3.16
C HIS A 91 -8.82 2.42 -2.65
N GLN A 92 -9.11 1.42 -3.48
CA GLN A 92 -9.02 0.00 -3.13
C GLN A 92 -7.60 -0.40 -2.71
N GLN A 93 -6.59 0.03 -3.46
CA GLN A 93 -5.21 -0.29 -3.16
C GLN A 93 -4.70 0.43 -1.90
N THR A 94 -5.21 1.63 -1.59
CA THR A 94 -4.90 2.31 -0.32
C THR A 94 -5.45 1.53 0.88
N ALA A 95 -6.69 1.05 0.81
CA ALA A 95 -7.28 0.20 1.85
C ALA A 95 -6.54 -1.15 1.99
N TYR A 96 -6.11 -1.71 0.85
CA TYR A 96 -5.31 -2.94 0.83
C TYR A 96 -3.95 -2.76 1.55
N LEU A 97 -3.26 -1.63 1.32
CA LEU A 97 -1.99 -1.32 2.00
C LEU A 97 -2.16 -1.25 3.52
N CYS A 98 -3.24 -0.64 4.01
CA CYS A 98 -3.57 -0.62 5.45
C CYS A 98 -3.71 -2.05 6.01
N THR A 99 -4.39 -2.92 5.27
CA THR A 99 -4.58 -4.32 5.65
C THR A 99 -3.27 -5.12 5.62
N ALA A 100 -2.42 -4.88 4.62
CA ALA A 100 -1.10 -5.50 4.52
C ALA A 100 -0.22 -5.12 5.73
N TYR A 101 -0.21 -3.85 6.11
CA TYR A 101 0.48 -3.38 7.31
C TYR A 101 -0.05 -4.05 8.58
N ALA A 102 -1.37 -4.04 8.80
CA ALA A 102 -1.97 -4.62 10.00
C ALA A 102 -1.64 -6.12 10.15
N ASN A 103 -1.64 -6.85 9.03
CA ASN A 103 -1.24 -8.25 9.01
C ASN A 103 0.25 -8.45 9.31
N ALA A 104 1.13 -7.62 8.72
CA ALA A 104 2.56 -7.67 8.99
C ALA A 104 2.87 -7.35 10.46
N HIS A 105 2.25 -6.31 11.01
CA HIS A 105 2.37 -5.90 12.41
C HIS A 105 1.94 -7.02 13.36
N ARG A 106 0.83 -7.70 13.09
CA ARG A 106 0.37 -8.84 13.90
C ARG A 106 1.26 -10.08 13.76
N ALA A 107 1.85 -10.30 12.59
CA ALA A 107 2.69 -11.47 12.33
C ALA A 107 4.12 -11.32 12.85
N MET A 108 4.60 -10.07 12.99
CA MET A 108 5.93 -9.75 13.48
C MET A 108 6.14 -10.26 14.91
N VAL A 109 7.38 -10.63 15.23
CA VAL A 109 7.76 -11.01 16.59
C VAL A 109 7.69 -9.76 17.48
N SER A 110 7.05 -9.85 18.65
CA SER A 110 6.94 -8.70 19.54
C SER A 110 8.30 -8.32 20.15
N PRO A 111 8.56 -7.02 20.40
CA PRO A 111 9.80 -6.58 21.05
C PRO A 111 10.00 -7.18 22.45
N ALA A 112 8.90 -7.42 23.18
CA ALA A 112 8.94 -8.06 24.50
C ALA A 112 9.45 -9.50 24.43
N ALA A 113 8.96 -10.31 23.49
CA ALA A 113 9.42 -11.70 23.34
C ALA A 113 10.92 -11.81 23.03
N ILE A 114 11.44 -10.88 22.24
CA ILE A 114 12.87 -10.82 21.93
C ILE A 114 13.66 -10.42 23.18
N THR A 115 13.20 -9.39 23.89
CA THR A 115 13.82 -8.93 25.15
C THR A 115 13.86 -10.04 26.20
N ASP A 116 12.77 -10.76 26.40
CA ASP A 116 12.67 -11.83 27.39
C ASP A 116 13.64 -12.99 27.07
N ASN A 117 13.69 -13.42 25.80
CA ASN A 117 14.64 -14.44 25.35
C ASN A 117 16.10 -14.03 25.64
N ARG A 118 16.46 -12.77 25.35
CA ARG A 118 17.82 -12.26 25.61
C ARG A 118 18.14 -12.22 27.11
N ALA A 119 17.20 -11.76 27.93
CA ALA A 119 17.36 -11.69 29.38
C ALA A 119 17.53 -13.08 30.01
N ASP A 120 16.71 -14.06 29.60
CA ASP A 120 16.81 -15.43 30.08
C ASP A 120 18.12 -16.09 29.68
N ARG A 121 18.58 -15.86 28.44
CA ARG A 121 19.86 -16.37 27.95
C ARG A 121 21.03 -15.84 28.78
N ASP A 122 21.05 -14.54 29.06
CA ASP A 122 22.12 -13.89 29.81
C ASP A 122 22.11 -14.34 31.30
N LYS A 123 20.92 -14.55 31.89
CA LYS A 123 20.77 -15.13 33.23
C LYS A 123 21.36 -16.55 33.31
N LEU A 124 21.07 -17.41 32.34
CA LEU A 124 21.62 -18.77 32.28
C LEU A 124 23.12 -18.77 32.07
N ALA A 125 23.64 -17.88 31.20
CA ALA A 125 25.06 -17.74 30.95
C ALA A 125 25.83 -17.32 32.21
N THR A 126 25.28 -16.39 32.99
CA THR A 126 25.90 -15.89 34.24
C THR A 126 26.05 -16.99 35.30
N THR A 127 25.20 -18.01 35.27
CA THR A 127 25.20 -19.14 36.21
C THR A 127 25.86 -20.42 35.66
N ASN A 128 26.44 -20.38 34.44
CA ASN A 128 26.93 -21.56 33.73
C ASN A 128 28.38 -21.98 34.06
N GLN A 129 28.84 -21.82 35.30
CA GLN A 129 30.25 -22.12 35.67
C GLN A 129 30.64 -23.59 35.46
N LEU A 130 29.68 -24.50 35.60
CA LEU A 130 29.87 -25.94 35.43
C LEU A 130 29.44 -26.46 34.05
N GLY A 131 29.03 -25.58 33.13
CA GLY A 131 28.56 -25.96 31.79
C GLY A 131 27.18 -26.63 31.73
N LEU A 132 26.49 -26.83 32.86
CA LEU A 132 25.21 -27.54 32.93
C LEU A 132 24.06 -26.82 32.21
N ASN A 133 24.12 -25.49 32.08
CA ASN A 133 23.09 -24.70 31.40
C ASN A 133 23.31 -24.60 29.88
N THR A 134 24.41 -25.16 29.36
CA THR A 134 24.78 -25.04 27.93
C THR A 134 23.67 -25.49 26.97
N PRO A 135 22.95 -26.61 27.19
CA PRO A 135 21.83 -27.00 26.33
C PRO A 135 20.70 -25.96 26.30
N ALA A 136 20.31 -25.44 27.47
CA ALA A 136 19.23 -24.45 27.57
C ALA A 136 19.61 -23.10 26.93
N ILE A 137 20.89 -22.69 27.00
CA ILE A 137 21.40 -21.52 26.28
C ILE A 137 21.31 -21.74 24.76
N ALA A 138 21.69 -22.93 24.29
CA ALA A 138 21.61 -23.27 22.88
C ALA A 138 20.16 -23.24 22.36
N ASP A 139 19.20 -23.71 23.16
CA ASP A 139 17.77 -23.62 22.82
C ASP A 139 17.30 -22.17 22.67
N LEU A 140 17.72 -21.27 23.57
CA LEU A 140 17.40 -19.84 23.49
C LEU A 140 18.06 -19.16 22.29
N ASP A 141 19.31 -19.49 21.98
CA ASP A 141 20.02 -18.99 20.79
C ASP A 141 19.36 -19.48 19.48
N ALA A 142 18.88 -20.73 19.45
CA ALA A 142 18.10 -21.27 18.34
C ALA A 142 16.75 -20.55 18.19
N GLN A 143 16.05 -20.30 19.30
CA GLN A 143 14.79 -19.54 19.28
C GLN A 143 14.99 -18.10 18.78
N TYR A 144 16.06 -17.43 19.22
CA TYR A 144 16.40 -16.09 18.75
C TYR A 144 16.67 -16.07 17.23
N THR A 145 17.36 -17.09 16.72
CA THR A 145 17.57 -17.28 15.28
C THR A 145 16.24 -17.45 14.54
N GLN A 146 15.28 -18.19 15.11
CA GLN A 146 13.93 -18.32 14.55
C GLN A 146 13.18 -16.98 14.54
N TYR A 147 13.36 -16.12 15.55
CA TYR A 147 12.78 -14.77 15.53
C TYR A 147 13.29 -13.94 14.35
N GLY A 148 14.59 -14.01 14.06
CA GLY A 148 15.18 -13.37 12.88
C GLY A 148 14.56 -13.88 11.58
N ASN A 149 14.52 -15.21 11.39
CA ASN A 149 13.94 -15.82 10.20
C ASN A 149 12.47 -15.44 10.00
N ARG A 150 11.68 -15.42 11.08
CA ARG A 150 10.28 -15.01 11.04
C ARG A 150 10.14 -13.52 10.68
N ALA A 151 10.96 -12.66 11.28
CA ALA A 151 10.93 -11.23 10.99
C ALA A 151 11.23 -10.94 9.51
N VAL A 152 12.26 -11.61 8.95
CA VAL A 152 12.59 -11.53 7.51
C VAL A 152 11.41 -11.98 6.65
N ALA A 153 10.81 -13.13 6.95
CA ALA A 153 9.67 -13.65 6.19
C ALA A 153 8.46 -12.70 6.21
N VAL A 154 8.18 -12.08 7.37
CA VAL A 154 7.11 -11.08 7.52
C VAL A 154 7.39 -9.85 6.66
N MET A 155 8.60 -9.29 6.74
CA MET A 155 8.95 -8.09 5.97
C MET A 155 8.94 -8.32 4.46
N ARG A 156 9.48 -9.46 3.99
CA ARG A 156 9.45 -9.83 2.56
C ARG A 156 8.03 -9.96 2.03
N ARG A 157 7.16 -10.62 2.80
CA ARG A 157 5.75 -10.72 2.42
C ARG A 157 5.09 -9.34 2.39
N TYR A 158 5.35 -8.51 3.39
CA TYR A 158 4.80 -7.16 3.44
C TYR A 158 5.24 -6.33 2.23
N GLU A 159 6.54 -6.31 1.92
CA GLU A 159 7.11 -5.62 0.76
C GLU A 159 6.46 -6.08 -0.56
N LEU A 160 6.35 -7.38 -0.79
CA LEU A 160 5.70 -7.93 -1.99
C LEU A 160 4.26 -7.44 -2.14
N LEU A 161 3.48 -7.41 -1.06
CA LEU A 161 2.10 -6.94 -1.09
C LEU A 161 2.04 -5.43 -1.35
N VAL A 162 2.94 -4.65 -0.73
CA VAL A 162 3.03 -3.21 -0.94
C VAL A 162 3.36 -2.90 -2.41
N LEU A 163 4.39 -3.53 -2.95
CA LEU A 163 4.82 -3.31 -4.34
C LEU A 163 3.74 -3.74 -5.33
N SER A 164 3.05 -4.86 -5.09
CA SER A 164 1.93 -5.29 -5.91
C SER A 164 0.82 -4.22 -5.92
N ALA A 165 0.45 -3.69 -4.76
CA ALA A 165 -0.60 -2.68 -4.65
C ALA A 165 -0.22 -1.36 -5.35
N LEU A 166 1.02 -0.90 -5.14
CA LEU A 166 1.54 0.30 -5.79
C LEU A 166 1.65 0.13 -7.31
N SER A 167 2.01 -1.06 -7.79
CA SER A 167 2.09 -1.33 -9.24
C SER A 167 0.74 -1.26 -9.95
N ALA A 168 -0.36 -1.51 -9.23
CA ALA A 168 -1.71 -1.36 -9.76
C ALA A 168 -2.15 0.10 -9.84
N MET A 169 -1.54 1.01 -9.07
CA MET A 169 -1.78 2.45 -9.11
C MET A 169 -0.98 3.08 -10.27
N THR A 170 -1.52 2.99 -11.49
CA THR A 170 -0.87 3.52 -12.69
C THR A 170 -0.79 5.06 -12.68
N PRO A 171 0.22 5.68 -13.33
CA PRO A 171 0.30 7.13 -13.47
C PRO A 171 -0.95 7.75 -14.10
N TRP A 172 -1.33 8.93 -13.58
CA TRP A 172 -2.44 9.72 -14.11
C TRP A 172 -2.15 10.14 -15.56
N GLN A 173 -3.16 10.00 -16.40
CA GLN A 173 -3.08 10.40 -17.81
C GLN A 173 -3.60 11.82 -17.97
N GLN A 174 -2.92 12.64 -18.78
CA GLN A 174 -3.41 13.98 -19.10
C GLN A 174 -4.71 13.89 -19.93
N PRO A 175 -5.65 14.83 -19.73
CA PRO A 175 -6.85 14.89 -20.54
C PRO A 175 -6.52 15.20 -22.01
N PRO A 176 -7.26 14.62 -22.97
CA PRO A 176 -7.16 15.04 -24.36
C PRO A 176 -7.70 16.48 -24.50
N PRO A 177 -7.12 17.30 -25.40
CA PRO A 177 -7.62 18.65 -25.65
C PRO A 177 -9.01 18.61 -26.29
N ILE A 178 -9.90 19.52 -25.89
CA ILE A 178 -11.23 19.70 -26.50
C ILE A 178 -11.19 20.73 -27.64
N THR A 179 -10.31 21.72 -27.54
CA THR A 179 -10.00 22.66 -28.61
C THR A 179 -8.51 22.58 -28.95
N SER A 180 -8.18 22.53 -30.23
CA SER A 180 -6.82 22.86 -30.68
C SER A 180 -6.65 24.36 -30.50
N GLY A 181 -5.63 24.79 -29.73
CA GLY A 181 -5.20 26.18 -29.71
C GLY A 181 -4.92 26.65 -31.14
N ALA A 182 -5.31 27.90 -31.44
CA ALA A 182 -5.11 28.54 -32.73
C ALA A 182 -3.63 28.56 -33.15
#